data_AF-A0A535PG45-F1
#
_entry.id   AF-A0A535PG45-F1
#
_cell.length_a   1.000
_cell.length_b   1.000
_cell.length_c   1.000
_cell.angle_alpha   90.00
_cell.angle_beta   90.00
_cell.angle_gamma   90.00
#
_symmetry.space_group_name_H-M   'P 1'
#
loop_
_entity.id
_entity.type
_entity.pdbx_description
1 polymer ?
#
loop_
_entity_poly.entity_id
_entity_poly.type
_entity_poly.pdbx_seq_one_letter_code
_entity_poly.pdbx_strand_id
1 'polypeptide(L)'
;DLVGGDDIHLLLDTLCSGGLLLEVAGDPSDELKAQAKKRSLRVLEPLVEPDGHVLELATDLIEAGDLKVTVAETFPLERAAAAHERLERGGVRGKLVLEVGHD
;
A
#
# COMPACT_ATOMS: atom_id res chain seq x y z
N ASP A 1 3.78 3.26 6.15
CA ASP A 1 4.09 4.22 5.08
C ASP A 1 3.83 3.55 3.75
N LEU A 2 2.98 4.18 2.94
CA LEU A 2 2.63 3.75 1.58
C LEU A 2 3.13 4.74 0.52
N VAL A 3 3.82 5.81 0.94
CA VAL A 3 4.39 6.83 0.06
C VAL A 3 5.88 6.55 -0.15
N GLY A 4 6.60 6.22 0.92
CA GLY A 4 8.04 6.01 0.88
C GLY A 4 8.83 7.31 0.67
N GLY A 5 10.12 7.17 0.39
CA GLY A 5 11.03 8.28 0.10
C GLY A 5 11.84 8.76 1.30
N ASP A 6 12.62 9.83 1.09
CA ASP A 6 13.69 10.26 2.00
C ASP A 6 13.17 10.81 3.35
N ASP A 7 11.90 11.22 3.40
CA ASP A 7 11.28 11.85 4.57
C ASP A 7 10.77 10.85 5.62
N ILE A 8 11.00 9.56 5.43
CA ILE A 8 10.51 8.50 6.33
C ILE A 8 10.97 8.66 7.79
N HIS A 9 12.12 9.30 8.03
CA HIS A 9 12.61 9.62 9.36
C HIS A 9 11.64 10.50 10.17
N LEU A 10 10.90 11.39 9.50
CA LEU A 10 9.90 12.27 10.13
C LEU A 10 8.73 11.46 10.70
N LEU A 11 8.40 10.30 10.12
CA LEU A 11 7.34 9.44 10.61
C LEU A 11 7.69 8.82 11.97
N LEU A 12 8.96 8.55 12.25
CA LEU A 12 9.40 8.02 13.55
C LEU A 12 9.07 8.98 14.70
N ASP A 13 9.09 10.28 14.46
CA ASP A 13 8.79 11.30 15.47
C ASP A 13 7.29 11.35 15.82
N THR A 14 6.44 10.75 14.99
CA THR A 14 4.98 10.71 15.20
C THR A 14 4.50 9.47 15.96
N LEU A 15 5.36 8.47 16.14
CA LEU A 15 5.00 7.21 16.77
C LEU A 15 4.90 7.35 18.29
N CYS A 16 3.90 6.69 18.87
CA CYS A 16 3.84 6.49 20.30
C CYS A 16 4.95 5.54 20.78
N SER A 17 5.19 5.51 22.10
CA SER A 17 6.18 4.60 22.71
C SER A 17 5.87 3.14 22.35
N GLY A 18 6.87 2.39 21.89
CA GLY A 18 6.70 1.00 21.43
C GLY A 18 6.04 0.86 20.05
N GLY A 19 5.80 1.96 19.35
CA GLY A 19 5.14 2.00 18.04
C GLY A 19 5.88 1.23 16.95
N LEU A 20 5.13 0.92 15.88
CA LEU A 20 5.62 0.21 14.69
C LEU A 20 5.41 1.07 13.44
N LEU A 21 6.49 1.31 12.71
CA LEU A 21 6.44 1.76 11.32
C LEU A 21 6.52 0.54 10.40
N LEU A 22 5.50 0.33 9.58
CA LEU A 22 5.55 -0.60 8.45
C LEU A 22 5.84 0.19 7.19
N GLU A 23 6.99 -0.01 6.56
CA GLU A 23 7.33 0.60 5.27
C GLU A 23 6.94 -0.35 4.14
N VAL A 24 5.95 0.03 3.34
CA VAL A 24 5.41 -0.81 2.25
C VAL A 24 5.91 -0.36 0.88
N ALA A 25 6.19 0.94 0.73
CA ALA A 25 6.61 1.56 -0.52
C ALA A 25 8.12 1.88 -0.52
N GLY A 26 8.95 0.96 -0.02
CA GLY A 26 10.39 1.16 0.08
C GLY A 26 11.07 0.09 0.94
N ASP A 27 12.40 0.18 1.01
CA ASP A 27 13.25 -0.70 1.78
C ASP A 27 13.89 0.09 2.94
N PRO A 28 13.51 -0.16 4.21
CA PRO A 28 14.00 0.62 5.34
C PRO A 28 15.50 0.44 5.53
N SER A 29 16.22 1.56 5.51
CA SER A 29 17.67 1.57 5.72
C SER A 29 18.07 1.07 7.12
N ASP A 30 19.28 0.51 7.23
CA ASP A 30 19.82 0.07 8.52
C ASP A 30 19.95 1.23 9.52
N GLU A 31 20.23 2.44 9.02
CA GLU A 31 20.28 3.66 9.83
C GLU A 31 18.91 3.99 10.44
N LEU A 32 17.84 3.94 9.63
CA LEU A 32 16.47 4.15 10.10
C LEU A 32 16.09 3.10 11.17
N LYS A 33 16.39 1.82 10.92
CA LYS A 33 16.16 0.72 11.88
C LYS A 33 16.93 0.95 13.19
N ALA A 34 18.18 1.40 13.11
CA ALA A 34 19.00 1.72 14.28
C ALA A 34 18.44 2.90 15.08
N GLN A 35 17.97 3.96 14.41
CA GLN A 35 17.33 5.12 15.04
C GLN A 35 16.04 4.72 15.76
N ALA A 36 15.18 3.92 15.13
CA ALA A 36 13.97 3.39 15.75
C ALA A 36 14.29 2.56 17.00
N LYS A 37 15.28 1.66 16.92
CA LYS A 37 15.69 0.81 18.06
C LYS A 37 16.17 1.64 19.26
N LYS A 38 16.94 2.71 19.04
CA LYS A 38 17.39 3.63 20.12
C LYS A 38 16.21 4.28 20.85
N ARG A 39 15.07 4.41 20.19
CA ARG A 39 13.83 5.00 20.72
C ARG A 39 12.82 3.93 21.17
N SER A 40 13.22 2.66 21.23
CA SER A 40 12.34 1.52 21.52
C SER A 40 11.15 1.41 20.56
N LEU A 41 11.35 1.83 19.31
CA LEU A 41 10.39 1.70 18.21
C LEU A 41 10.79 0.54 17.31
N ARG A 42 9.86 0.09 16.46
CA ARG A 42 10.07 -0.96 15.46
C ARG A 42 9.87 -0.39 14.07
N VAL A 43 10.71 -0.82 13.13
CA VAL A 43 10.54 -0.58 11.70
C VAL A 43 10.57 -1.94 11.03
N LEU A 44 9.56 -2.24 10.24
CA LEU A 44 9.44 -3.50 9.51
C LEU A 44 9.11 -3.22 8.05
N GLU A 45 9.62 -4.09 7.19
CA GLU A 45 9.26 -4.20 5.79
C GLU A 45 8.39 -5.44 5.64
N PRO A 46 7.11 -5.32 5.27
CA PRO A 46 6.26 -6.46 5.05
C PRO A 46 6.45 -7.02 3.64
N LEU A 47 6.67 -8.34 3.55
CA LEU A 47 6.48 -9.07 2.30
C LEU A 47 5.09 -9.68 2.28
N VAL A 48 4.35 -9.50 1.18
CA VAL A 48 3.01 -10.05 1.04
C VAL A 48 3.09 -11.47 0.50
N GLU A 49 2.50 -12.41 1.23
CA GLU A 49 2.25 -13.77 0.77
C GLU A 49 0.77 -13.92 0.40
N PRO A 50 0.42 -14.62 -0.69
CA PRO A 50 -0.97 -14.95 -0.98
C PRO A 50 -1.56 -15.83 0.12
N ASP A 51 -2.65 -15.37 0.74
CA ASP A 51 -3.37 -16.10 1.78
C ASP A 51 -4.86 -16.15 1.43
N GLY A 52 -5.33 -17.35 1.09
CA GLY A 52 -6.73 -17.58 0.72
C GLY A 52 -7.71 -17.30 1.84
N HIS A 53 -7.33 -17.53 3.11
CA HIS A 53 -8.19 -17.26 4.25
C HIS A 53 -8.39 -15.75 4.44
N VAL A 54 -7.32 -14.96 4.30
CA VAL A 54 -7.42 -13.49 4.34
C VAL A 54 -8.28 -12.96 3.19
N LEU A 55 -8.18 -13.56 1.99
CA LEU A 55 -9.02 -13.19 0.85
C LEU A 55 -10.50 -13.54 1.07
N GLU A 56 -10.81 -14.66 1.73
CA GLU A 56 -12.18 -15.03 2.10
C GLU A 56 -12.76 -14.03 3.10
N LEU A 57 -12.02 -13.66 4.14
CA LEU A 57 -12.43 -12.62 5.10
C LEU A 57 -12.67 -11.26 4.42
N ALA A 58 -11.83 -10.89 3.46
CA ALA A 58 -12.03 -9.66 2.69
C ALA A 58 -13.30 -9.73 1.81
N THR A 59 -13.59 -10.91 1.25
CA THR A 59 -14.80 -11.16 0.46
C THR A 59 -16.06 -11.01 1.32
N ASP A 60 -16.07 -11.62 2.50
CA ASP A 60 -17.19 -11.53 3.45
C ASP A 60 -17.49 -10.06 3.81
N LEU A 61 -16.46 -9.25 4.07
CA LEU A 61 -16.62 -7.82 4.35
C LEU A 61 -17.18 -7.04 3.15
N ILE A 62 -16.81 -7.42 1.92
CA ILE A 62 -17.31 -6.80 0.70
C ILE A 62 -18.78 -7.16 0.49
N GLU A 63 -19.13 -8.44 0.64
CA GLU A 63 -20.51 -8.92 0.47
C GLU A 63 -21.46 -8.36 1.54
N ALA A 64 -20.98 -8.20 2.78
CA ALA A 64 -21.71 -7.55 3.86
C ALA A 64 -21.89 -6.03 3.64
N GLY A 65 -21.10 -5.43 2.74
CA GLY A 65 -21.10 -3.99 2.49
C GLY A 65 -20.25 -3.17 3.48
N ASP A 66 -19.55 -3.84 4.39
CA ASP A 66 -18.65 -3.22 5.37
C ASP A 66 -17.32 -2.75 4.75
N LEU A 67 -16.94 -3.34 3.60
CA LEU A 67 -15.79 -2.93 2.80
C LEU A 67 -16.21 -2.60 1.36
N LYS A 68 -16.03 -1.35 0.94
CA LYS A 68 -16.32 -0.91 -0.43
C LYS A 68 -15.06 -0.77 -1.27
N VAL A 69 -14.97 -1.55 -2.35
CA VAL A 69 -13.94 -1.36 -3.38
C VAL A 69 -14.30 -0.15 -4.24
N THR A 70 -13.40 0.82 -4.34
CA THR A 70 -13.56 1.99 -5.20
C THR A 70 -12.70 1.84 -6.44
N VAL A 71 -13.34 1.64 -7.60
CA VAL A 71 -12.69 1.69 -8.92
C VAL A 71 -12.72 3.14 -9.38
N ALA A 72 -11.55 3.71 -9.63
CA ALA A 72 -11.42 5.09 -10.10
C ALA A 72 -11.67 5.19 -11.61
N GLU A 73 -11.10 4.26 -12.38
CA GLU A 73 -11.20 4.19 -13.83
C GLU A 73 -10.85 2.78 -14.30
N THR A 74 -11.46 2.36 -15.41
CA THR A 74 -11.18 1.07 -16.07
C THR A 74 -10.62 1.35 -17.47
N PHE A 75 -9.56 0.63 -17.83
CA PHE A 75 -8.95 0.70 -19.15
C PHE A 75 -8.99 -0.69 -19.79
N PRO A 76 -9.19 -0.80 -21.11
CA PRO A 76 -8.92 -2.06 -21.79
C PRO A 76 -7.42 -2.36 -21.72
N LEU A 77 -7.04 -3.64 -21.72
CA LEU A 77 -5.65 -4.08 -21.56
C LEU A 77 -4.69 -3.43 -22.56
N GLU A 78 -5.12 -3.17 -23.80
CA GLU A 78 -4.31 -2.52 -24.85
C GLU A 78 -3.90 -1.09 -24.47
N ARG A 79 -4.61 -0.48 -23.51
CA ARG A 79 -4.33 0.86 -22.98
C ARG A 79 -3.63 0.84 -21.62
N ALA A 80 -3.00 -0.28 -21.23
CA ALA A 80 -2.23 -0.37 -19.99
C ALA A 80 -1.21 0.78 -19.83
N ALA A 81 -0.51 1.17 -20.89
CA ALA A 81 0.41 2.30 -20.85
C ALA A 81 -0.26 3.62 -20.41
N ALA A 82 -1.46 3.91 -20.94
CA ALA A 82 -2.22 5.09 -20.54
C ALA A 82 -2.71 5.01 -19.09
N ALA A 83 -3.04 3.82 -18.59
CA ALA A 83 -3.39 3.61 -17.19
C ALA A 83 -2.18 3.90 -16.26
N HIS A 84 -0.98 3.47 -16.65
CA HIS A 84 0.26 3.79 -15.93
C HIS A 84 0.57 5.29 -15.94
N GLU A 85 0.51 5.95 -17.09
CA GLU A 85 0.69 7.41 -17.18
C GLU A 85 -0.33 8.16 -16.32
N ARG A 86 -1.58 7.67 -16.26
CA ARG A 86 -2.63 8.23 -15.39
C ARG A 86 -2.29 8.08 -13.91
N LEU A 87 -1.75 6.93 -13.51
CA LEU A 87 -1.32 6.66 -12.14
C LEU A 87 -0.14 7.54 -11.72
N GLU A 88 0.88 7.65 -12.58
CA GLU A 88 2.11 8.41 -12.34
C GLU A 88 1.86 9.91 -12.13
N ARG A 89 0.84 10.48 -12.78
CA ARG A 89 0.41 11.88 -12.56
C ARG A 89 -0.12 12.12 -11.14
N GLY A 90 -0.37 11.07 -10.36
CA GLY A 90 -0.90 11.15 -9.00
C GLY A 90 -2.39 11.50 -8.93
N GLY A 91 -2.88 11.73 -7.71
CA GLY A 91 -4.26 12.16 -7.45
C GLY A 91 -5.34 11.12 -7.79
N VAL A 92 -4.98 9.86 -8.02
CA VAL A 92 -5.95 8.76 -8.16
C VAL A 92 -6.53 8.43 -6.79
N ARG A 93 -7.86 8.37 -6.69
CA ARG A 93 -8.57 7.89 -5.50
C ARG A 93 -9.34 6.62 -5.85
N GLY A 94 -8.80 5.47 -5.47
CA GLY A 94 -9.31 4.15 -5.84
C GLY A 94 -8.32 3.36 -6.69
N LYS A 95 -8.77 2.25 -7.26
CA LYS A 95 -7.96 1.39 -8.14
C LYS A 95 -8.18 1.75 -9.61
N LEU A 96 -7.10 1.73 -10.38
CA LEU A 96 -7.18 1.63 -11.84
C LEU A 96 -7.26 0.15 -12.19
N VAL A 97 -8.21 -0.23 -13.02
CA VAL A 97 -8.44 -1.62 -13.42
C VAL A 97 -8.12 -1.79 -14.89
N LEU A 98 -7.43 -2.88 -15.23
CA LEU A 98 -7.27 -3.32 -16.61
C LEU A 98 -8.27 -4.43 -16.88
N GLU A 99 -9.13 -4.23 -17.86
CA GLU A 99 -10.08 -5.23 -18.34
C GLU A 99 -9.42 -6.10 -19.41
N VAL A 100 -9.44 -7.41 -19.19
CA VAL A 100 -8.78 -8.40 -20.06
C VAL A 100 -9.88 -9.23 -20.73
N GLY A 101 -10.21 -8.86 -21.96
CA GLY A 101 -11.27 -9.49 -22.76
C GLY A 101 -12.27 -8.46 -23.28
N HIS A 102 -12.77 -8.69 -24.49
CA HIS A 102 -13.99 -8.08 -24.99
C HIS A 102 -15.07 -9.15 -24.86
N ASP A 103 -16.19 -8.85 -24.21
CA ASP A 103 -17.44 -9.54 -24.53
C ASP A 103 -17.84 -9.23 -25.99
#